data_AF-A0A8C9UCT7-F1
#
_entry.id   AF-A0A8C9UCT7-F1
#
_cell.length_a   1.000
_cell.length_b   1.000
_cell.length_c   1.000
_cell.angle_alpha   90.00
_cell.angle_beta   90.00
_cell.angle_gamma   90.00
#
_symmetry.space_group_name_H-M   'P 1'
#
loop_
_entity.id
_entity.type
_entity.pdbx_description
1 polymer ?
#
loop_
_entity_poly.entity_id
_entity_poly.type
_entity_poly.pdbx_seq_one_letter_code
_entity_poly.pdbx_strand_id
1 'polypeptide(L)'
;MQISDSSFFFSFLFLFNAAAVSVLITQCYHCDNSPTLCRTNSTCLTTEDTCLQLKFGKLRTFSCWKTSQCSVNEIADSFLLDNFEFFCCHHDLCNESAITGVNKAAFSIASVMAMLWMLL
;
A
#
# COMPACT_ATOMS: atom_id res chain seq x y z
N MET A 1 -44.25 5.03 -27.60
CA MET A 1 -43.65 6.36 -27.36
C MET A 1 -44.17 6.85 -26.02
N GLN A 2 -43.47 6.52 -24.94
CA GLN A 2 -43.69 7.09 -23.61
C GLN A 2 -42.35 7.65 -23.15
N ILE A 3 -42.44 8.85 -22.62
CA ILE A 3 -41.39 9.85 -22.45
C ILE A 3 -40.33 9.38 -21.44
N SER A 4 -39.07 9.59 -21.83
CA SER A 4 -37.87 9.45 -21.01
C SER A 4 -37.95 10.33 -19.77
N ASP A 5 -38.06 9.75 -18.58
CA ASP A 5 -37.77 10.46 -17.34
C ASP A 5 -36.28 10.36 -17.03
N SER A 6 -35.54 11.29 -17.64
CA SER A 6 -34.11 11.54 -17.44
C SER A 6 -33.75 11.65 -15.94
N SER A 7 -34.72 12.11 -15.14
CA SER A 7 -34.68 12.25 -13.68
C SER A 7 -34.28 10.97 -12.92
N PHE A 8 -34.69 9.79 -13.40
CA PHE A 8 -34.45 8.52 -12.70
C PHE A 8 -33.00 8.05 -12.81
N PHE A 9 -32.35 8.32 -13.97
CA PHE A 9 -30.95 7.99 -14.20
C PHE A 9 -30.01 8.87 -13.36
N PHE A 10 -30.34 10.16 -13.20
CA PHE A 10 -29.55 11.08 -12.39
C PHE A 10 -29.57 10.71 -10.90
N SER A 11 -30.72 10.29 -10.35
CA SER A 11 -30.78 9.84 -8.95
C SER A 11 -29.93 8.60 -8.66
N PHE A 12 -29.77 7.69 -9.62
CA PHE A 12 -28.89 6.51 -9.47
C PHE A 12 -27.40 6.88 -9.60
N LEU A 13 -27.06 7.87 -10.43
CA LEU A 13 -25.69 8.39 -10.59
C LEU A 13 -25.21 9.16 -9.35
N PHE A 14 -26.11 9.84 -8.63
CA PHE A 14 -25.76 10.60 -7.41
C PHE A 14 -25.53 9.73 -6.17
N LEU A 15 -26.03 8.49 -6.13
CA LEU A 15 -25.75 7.55 -5.02
C LEU A 15 -24.44 6.77 -5.22
N PHE A 16 -23.87 6.75 -6.44
CA PHE A 16 -22.61 6.07 -6.73
C PHE A 16 -21.36 6.95 -6.52
N ASN A 17 -21.52 8.28 -6.49
CA ASN A 17 -20.41 9.23 -6.29
C ASN A 17 -20.17 9.59 -4.83
N ALA A 18 -20.04 8.55 -4.01
CA ALA A 18 -19.26 8.61 -2.78
C ALA A 18 -18.30 7.41 -2.77
N ALA A 19 -17.63 7.15 -3.90
CA ALA A 19 -16.33 6.54 -3.82
C ALA A 19 -15.46 7.55 -3.07
N ALA A 20 -15.40 7.43 -1.75
CA ALA A 20 -14.35 8.02 -0.95
C ALA A 20 -13.06 7.70 -1.70
N VAL A 21 -12.46 8.71 -2.33
CA VAL A 21 -11.11 8.59 -2.85
C VAL A 21 -10.31 8.35 -1.60
N SER A 22 -10.08 7.08 -1.32
CA SER A 22 -9.25 6.63 -0.23
C SER A 22 -7.88 7.04 -0.72
N VAL A 23 -7.49 8.29 -0.47
CA VAL A 23 -6.10 8.68 -0.56
C VAL A 23 -5.46 7.78 0.50
N LEU A 24 -4.90 6.66 0.03
CA LEU A 24 -4.30 5.63 0.85
C LEU A 24 -3.01 6.22 1.40
N ILE A 25 -3.16 7.06 2.42
CA ILE A 25 -2.07 7.61 3.19
C ILE A 25 -1.44 6.42 3.91
N THR A 26 -0.37 5.91 3.33
CA THR A 26 0.30 4.71 3.82
C THR A 26 1.28 5.10 4.91
N GLN A 27 1.24 4.41 6.05
CA GLN A 27 2.21 4.60 7.12
C GLN A 27 3.35 3.59 6.97
N CYS A 28 4.59 4.06 7.02
CA CYS A 28 5.77 3.20 6.92
C CYS A 28 6.71 3.43 8.11
N TYR A 29 7.56 2.46 8.40
CA TYR A 29 8.68 2.70 9.31
C TYR A 29 9.71 3.61 8.65
N HIS A 30 10.22 4.61 9.38
CA HIS A 30 11.24 5.55 8.92
C HIS A 30 12.41 5.61 9.91
N CYS A 31 13.55 5.06 9.51
CA CYS A 31 14.81 5.10 10.26
C CYS A 31 16.01 4.98 9.31
N ASP A 32 17.00 5.86 9.50
CA ASP A 32 18.25 5.80 8.74
C ASP A 32 19.31 4.99 9.47
N ASN A 33 19.97 4.07 8.74
CA ASN A 33 21.14 3.32 9.16
C ASN A 33 21.04 2.72 10.58
N SER A 34 19.87 2.19 10.93
CA SER A 34 19.62 1.64 12.25
C SER A 34 20.26 0.25 12.37
N PRO A 35 21.17 0.02 13.33
CA PRO A 35 21.66 -1.33 13.65
C PRO A 35 20.62 -2.15 14.43
N THR A 36 19.59 -1.49 14.98
CA THR A 36 18.53 -2.08 15.80
C THR A 36 17.17 -2.02 15.10
N LEU A 37 16.17 -2.69 15.69
CA LEU A 37 14.79 -2.72 15.20
C LEU A 37 14.20 -1.30 15.14
N CYS A 38 13.84 -0.81 13.95
CA CYS A 38 13.16 0.47 13.77
C CYS A 38 11.72 0.38 14.29
N ARG A 39 11.34 1.30 15.20
CA ARG A 39 9.97 1.40 15.76
C ARG A 39 9.27 2.73 15.42
N THR A 40 9.99 3.65 14.78
CA THR A 40 9.46 4.95 14.38
C THR A 40 8.61 4.79 13.14
N ASN A 41 7.31 4.98 13.28
CA ASN A 41 6.39 5.05 12.14
C ASN A 41 6.25 6.50 11.68
N SER A 42 6.06 6.69 10.39
CA SER A 42 5.87 7.99 9.77
C SER A 42 4.89 7.86 8.62
N THR A 43 4.04 8.87 8.50
CA THR A 43 3.05 8.98 7.44
C THR A 43 3.74 9.42 6.16
N CYS A 44 3.68 8.61 5.11
CA CYS A 44 4.33 8.95 3.84
C CYS A 44 3.59 10.07 3.10
N LEU A 45 4.32 10.75 2.21
CA LEU A 45 3.71 11.75 1.33
C LEU A 45 2.74 11.08 0.35
N THR A 46 1.78 11.84 -0.15
CA THR A 46 0.86 11.39 -1.22
C THR A 46 1.57 11.06 -2.54
N THR A 47 2.86 11.36 -2.66
CA THR A 47 3.70 10.99 -3.80
C THR A 47 4.42 9.65 -3.62
N GLU A 48 4.37 9.07 -2.43
CA GLU A 48 5.11 7.89 -2.00
C GLU A 48 4.14 6.82 -1.52
N ASP A 49 3.78 5.92 -2.43
CA ASP A 49 2.77 4.89 -2.17
C ASP A 49 3.36 3.56 -1.68
N THR A 50 4.66 3.53 -1.37
CA THR A 50 5.38 2.31 -0.95
C THR A 50 6.28 2.55 0.24
N CYS A 51 6.47 1.50 1.03
CA CYS A 51 7.54 1.43 2.02
C CYS A 51 8.76 0.75 1.41
N LEU A 52 9.95 1.31 1.67
CA LEU A 52 11.25 0.73 1.36
C LEU A 52 11.92 0.21 2.63
N GLN A 53 12.50 -0.97 2.51
CA GLN A 53 13.45 -1.53 3.46
C GLN A 53 14.74 -1.83 2.70
N LEU A 54 15.82 -1.20 3.13
CA LEU A 54 17.16 -1.36 2.59
C LEU A 54 18.04 -2.03 3.65
N LYS A 55 18.85 -2.99 3.25
CA LYS A 55 19.76 -3.71 4.13
C LYS A 55 21.14 -3.72 3.53
N PHE A 56 22.07 -3.15 4.29
CA PHE A 56 23.48 -3.05 3.93
C PHE A 56 24.33 -3.65 5.06
N GLY A 57 24.78 -4.89 4.87
CA GLY A 57 25.51 -5.65 5.89
C GLY A 57 24.66 -5.87 7.16
N LYS A 58 25.03 -5.21 8.25
CA LYS A 58 24.31 -5.25 9.55
C LYS A 58 23.37 -4.07 9.76
N LEU A 59 23.42 -3.06 8.89
CA LEU A 59 22.59 -1.86 8.98
C LEU A 59 21.33 -2.04 8.16
N ARG A 60 20.23 -1.50 8.66
CA ARG A 60 18.95 -1.46 7.94
C ARG A 60 18.42 -0.04 7.91
N THR A 61 17.96 0.38 6.74
CA THR A 61 17.34 1.68 6.50
C THR A 61 15.91 1.45 6.07
N PHE A 62 15.00 2.20 6.68
CA PHE A 62 13.56 2.10 6.45
C PHE A 62 13.08 3.48 6.04
N SER A 63 12.36 3.60 4.93
CA SER A 63 11.82 4.88 4.51
C SER A 63 10.58 4.73 3.65
N CYS A 64 9.83 5.83 3.49
CA CYS A 64 8.84 5.98 2.44
C CYS A 64 9.54 6.06 1.08
N TRP A 65 8.91 5.49 0.06
CA TRP A 65 9.47 5.40 -1.29
C TRP A 65 8.38 5.41 -2.36
N LYS A 66 8.80 5.55 -3.62
CA LYS A 66 7.92 5.51 -4.77
C LYS A 66 7.97 4.16 -5.46
N THR A 67 6.79 3.63 -5.83
CA THR A 67 6.67 2.42 -6.63
C THR A 67 7.51 2.49 -7.91
N SER A 68 7.50 3.63 -8.60
CA SER A 68 8.27 3.84 -9.83
C SER A 68 9.77 3.81 -9.63
N GLN A 69 10.26 4.11 -8.42
CA GLN A 69 11.68 4.12 -8.06
C GLN A 69 12.10 2.86 -7.30
N CYS A 70 11.21 1.88 -7.15
CA CYS A 70 11.55 0.61 -6.54
C CYS A 70 12.30 -0.29 -7.55
N SER A 71 13.52 0.09 -7.89
CA SER A 71 14.42 -0.72 -8.71
C SER A 71 15.85 -0.63 -8.18
N VAL A 72 16.66 -1.65 -8.47
CA VAL A 72 18.07 -1.71 -8.03
C VAL A 72 18.81 -0.45 -8.46
N ASN A 73 18.69 -0.05 -9.73
CA ASN A 73 19.41 1.10 -10.28
C ASN A 73 19.04 2.41 -9.56
N GLU A 74 17.74 2.68 -9.43
CA GLU A 74 17.25 3.92 -8.79
C GLU A 74 17.68 3.99 -7.32
N ILE A 75 17.63 2.86 -6.60
CA ILE A 75 18.03 2.79 -5.19
C ILE A 75 19.56 2.88 -5.06
N ALA A 76 20.32 2.22 -5.95
CA ALA A 76 21.78 2.30 -6.00
C ALA A 76 22.25 3.72 -6.23
N ASP A 77 21.65 4.44 -7.18
CA ASP A 77 21.97 5.83 -7.49
C ASP A 77 21.55 6.78 -6.36
N SER A 78 20.39 6.53 -5.75
CA SER A 78 19.87 7.38 -4.65
C SER A 78 20.67 7.25 -3.35
N PHE A 79 21.10 6.03 -3.01
CA PHE A 79 21.83 5.74 -1.77
C PHE A 79 23.36 5.63 -1.98
N LEU A 80 23.84 5.67 -3.23
CA LEU A 80 25.24 5.49 -3.61
C LEU A 80 25.83 4.18 -3.05
N LEU A 81 25.10 3.07 -3.23
CA LEU A 81 25.45 1.75 -2.73
C LEU A 81 25.52 0.72 -3.87
N ASP A 82 26.53 -0.15 -3.84
CA ASP A 82 26.73 -1.17 -4.90
C ASP A 82 26.32 -2.59 -4.49
N ASN A 83 26.28 -2.91 -3.19
CA ASN A 83 25.97 -4.25 -2.67
C ASN A 83 24.97 -4.18 -1.53
N PHE A 84 23.68 -4.17 -1.86
CA PHE A 84 22.60 -4.07 -0.89
C PHE A 84 21.46 -5.02 -1.22
N GLU A 85 20.69 -5.38 -0.20
CA GLU A 85 19.39 -6.03 -0.34
C GLU A 85 18.30 -4.98 -0.13
N PHE A 86 17.27 -4.97 -0.96
CA PHE A 86 16.13 -4.07 -0.80
C PHE A 86 14.81 -4.84 -0.89
N PHE A 87 13.79 -4.30 -0.25
CA PHE A 87 12.42 -4.82 -0.27
C PHE A 87 11.44 -3.65 -0.29
N CYS A 88 10.49 -3.68 -1.23
CA CYS A 88 9.41 -2.71 -1.31
C CYS A 88 8.05 -3.37 -1.15
N CYS A 89 7.11 -2.65 -0.54
CA CYS A 89 5.75 -3.13 -0.33
C CYS A 89 4.75 -1.96 -0.23
N HIS A 90 3.48 -2.22 -0.56
CA HIS A 90 2.41 -1.21 -0.74
C HIS A 90 1.35 -1.23 0.37
N HIS A 91 1.71 -1.65 1.59
CA HIS A 91 0.74 -1.80 2.68
C HIS A 91 1.23 -1.11 3.95
N ASP A 92 0.30 -0.71 4.81
CA ASP A 92 0.64 -0.06 6.07
C ASP A 92 1.61 -0.91 6.90
N LEU A 93 2.70 -0.27 7.32
CA LEU A 93 3.75 -0.82 8.18
C LEU A 93 4.36 -2.13 7.65
N CYS A 94 4.30 -2.35 6.33
CA CYS A 94 4.77 -3.59 5.70
C CYS A 94 6.29 -3.75 5.71
N ASN A 95 7.03 -2.64 5.83
CA ASN A 95 8.47 -2.64 6.03
C ASN A 95 8.84 -2.88 7.50
N GLU A 96 7.99 -3.59 8.25
CA GLU A 96 8.32 -3.99 9.61
C GLU A 96 9.67 -4.71 9.60
N SER A 97 10.51 -4.36 10.55
CA SER A 97 11.82 -4.97 10.73
C SER A 97 11.76 -6.42 11.26
N ALA A 98 10.56 -7.02 11.20
CA ALA A 98 10.26 -8.38 11.60
C ALA A 98 10.87 -9.39 10.63
N ILE A 99 11.55 -10.37 11.21
CA ILE A 99 12.20 -11.52 10.58
C ILE A 99 11.14 -12.55 10.12
N THR A 100 9.96 -12.10 9.72
CA THR A 100 8.79 -12.97 9.66
C THR A 100 8.17 -12.90 8.28
N GLY A 101 8.48 -13.91 7.47
CA GLY A 101 7.68 -14.26 6.30
C GLY A 101 6.25 -14.59 6.75
N VAL A 102 5.40 -13.57 6.81
CA VAL A 102 3.97 -13.76 7.03
C VAL A 102 3.30 -13.76 5.68
N ASN A 103 2.89 -14.95 5.28
CA ASN A 103 2.05 -15.26 4.14
C ASN A 103 0.86 -14.27 4.07
N LYS A 104 0.90 -13.38 3.09
CA LYS A 104 -0.15 -12.39 2.85
C LYS A 104 -1.31 -13.01 2.06
N ALA A 105 -1.96 -14.03 2.64
CA ALA A 105 -3.18 -14.61 2.10
C ALA A 105 -4.38 -14.13 2.93
N ALA A 106 -4.76 -12.86 2.74
CA ALA A 106 -6.06 -12.38 3.22
C ALA A 106 -7.14 -12.90 2.27
N PHE A 107 -7.67 -14.11 2.55
CA PHE A 107 -8.85 -14.64 1.87
C PHE A 107 -10.08 -13.80 2.27
N SER A 108 -10.66 -13.10 1.30
CA SER A 108 -11.93 -12.40 1.43
C SER A 108 -13.08 -13.42 1.37
N ILE A 109 -13.73 -13.72 2.51
CA ILE A 109 -14.82 -14.71 2.64
C ILE A 109 -16.22 -14.03 2.55
N ALA A 110 -16.31 -12.75 2.17
CA ALA A 110 -17.57 -12.01 2.26
C ALA A 110 -18.61 -12.31 1.16
N SER A 111 -18.28 -13.03 0.08
CA SER A 111 -19.15 -13.12 -1.11
C SER A 111 -20.12 -14.32 -1.15
N VAL A 112 -20.08 -15.26 -0.21
CA VAL A 112 -20.94 -16.47 -0.28
C VAL A 112 -22.35 -16.24 0.30
N MET A 113 -22.52 -15.27 1.21
CA MET A 113 -23.79 -15.07 1.93
C MET A 113 -24.90 -14.41 1.10
N ALA A 114 -24.58 -13.88 -0.09
CA ALA A 114 -25.57 -13.26 -0.98
C ALA A 114 -26.31 -14.28 -1.88
N MET A 115 -25.73 -15.47 -2.11
CA MET A 115 -26.32 -16.47 -3.01
C MET A 115 -27.51 -17.23 -2.38
N LEU A 116 -27.58 -17.29 -1.04
CA LEU A 116 -28.64 -18.02 -0.33
C LEU A 116 -29.96 -17.25 -0.24
N TRP A 117 -29.94 -15.92 -0.46
CA TRP A 117 -31.15 -15.10 -0.48
C TRP A 117 -31.85 -15.07 -1.83
N MET A 118 -31.18 -15.48 -2.91
CA MET A 118 -31.75 -15.51 -4.26
C MET A 118 -32.47 -16.83 -4.58
N LEU A 119 -32.46 -17.79 -3.64
CA LEU A 119 -33.04 -19.14 -3.80
C LEU A 119 -34.21 -19.42 -2.83
N LEU A 120 -34.67 -18.42 -2.06
CA LEU A 120 -35.79 -18.54 -1.12
C LEU A 120 -36.96 -17.63 -1.52
#